data_AF-A0A967E2U0-F1
#
_entry.id   AF-A0A967E2U0-F1
#
_cell.length_a   1.000
_cell.length_b   1.000
_cell.length_c   1.000
_cell.angle_alpha   90.00
_cell.angle_beta   90.00
_cell.angle_gamma   90.00
#
_symmetry.space_group_name_H-M   'P 1'
#
loop_
_entity.id
_entity.type
_entity.pdbx_description
1 polymer ?
#
loop_
_entity_poly.entity_id
_entity_poly.type
_entity_poly.pdbx_seq_one_letter_code
_entity_poly.pdbx_strand_id
1 'polypeptide(L)'
;MLKKPPKSINHFYGYRTKRSMKSQEAWDFSQKYAAKSMLRWGFYYLLTALLAFVIQPSILWEISISLSLMFVFIFIPIYKTERILIQKFGR
;
A
#
# COMPACT_ATOMS: atom_id res chain seq x y z
N MET A 1 -2.94 10.52 9.30
CA MET A 1 -4.33 10.44 8.81
C MET A 1 -4.51 11.48 7.73
N LEU A 2 -4.95 11.11 6.52
CA LEU A 2 -5.23 12.09 5.46
C LEU A 2 -6.26 13.10 5.97
N LYS A 3 -5.90 14.39 5.99
CA LYS A 3 -6.79 15.47 6.45
C LYS A 3 -8.05 15.61 5.59
N LYS A 4 -8.07 15.06 4.36
CA LYS A 4 -9.18 15.11 3.40
C LYS A 4 -9.20 13.88 2.45
N PRO A 5 -9.59 12.67 2.90
CA PRO A 5 -9.86 11.59 1.95
C PRO A 5 -11.01 12.01 1.00
N PRO A 6 -11.02 11.54 -0.25
CA PRO A 6 -12.10 11.84 -1.18
C PRO A 6 -13.42 11.34 -0.58
N LYS A 7 -14.35 12.27 -0.32
CA LYS A 7 -15.62 12.01 0.37
C LYS A 7 -16.63 11.23 -0.47
N SER A 8 -16.38 11.14 -1.78
CA SER A 8 -17.18 10.42 -2.75
C SER A 8 -16.26 9.60 -3.66
N ILE A 9 -16.83 8.58 -4.28
CA ILE A 9 -16.14 7.78 -5.30
C ILE A 9 -15.59 8.71 -6.40
N ASN A 10 -14.28 8.59 -6.68
CA ASN A 10 -13.57 9.42 -7.64
C ASN A 10 -12.66 8.55 -8.53
N HIS A 11 -12.68 8.80 -9.84
CA HIS A 11 -11.91 7.99 -10.81
C HIS A 11 -10.46 8.46 -10.98
N PHE A 12 -10.16 9.70 -10.57
CA PHE A 12 -8.86 10.35 -10.71
C PHE A 12 -8.01 10.29 -9.43
N TYR A 13 -8.62 10.14 -8.26
CA TYR A 13 -7.92 10.18 -6.98
C TYR A 13 -8.43 9.14 -5.98
N GLY A 14 -7.52 8.60 -5.17
CA GLY A 14 -7.81 7.63 -4.11
C GLY A 14 -7.54 6.18 -4.51
N TYR A 15 -7.85 5.26 -3.60
CA TYR A 15 -7.73 3.82 -3.81
C TYR A 15 -8.88 3.31 -4.71
N ARG A 16 -8.64 3.30 -6.01
CA ARG A 16 -9.66 3.21 -7.08
C ARG A 16 -9.80 1.83 -7.73
N THR A 17 -9.72 0.76 -6.96
CA THR A 17 -9.98 -0.58 -7.48
C THR A 17 -11.47 -0.79 -7.72
N LYS A 18 -11.84 -1.69 -8.64
CA LYS A 18 -13.25 -1.99 -8.95
C LYS A 18 -14.07 -2.31 -7.70
N ARG A 19 -13.48 -3.02 -6.73
CA ARG A 19 -14.13 -3.42 -5.47
C ARG A 19 -14.30 -2.24 -4.52
N SER A 20 -13.28 -1.39 -4.39
CA SER A 20 -13.36 -0.16 -3.61
C SER A 20 -14.47 0.76 -4.09
N MET A 21 -14.64 0.89 -5.41
CA MET A 21 -15.62 1.79 -6.01
C MET A 21 -17.05 1.20 -6.12
N LYS A 22 -17.30 -0.01 -5.59
CA LYS A 22 -18.63 -0.67 -5.70
C LYS A 22 -19.70 0.00 -4.84
N SER A 23 -19.32 0.57 -3.69
CA SER A 23 -20.22 1.31 -2.80
C SER A 23 -19.45 2.40 -2.05
N GLN A 24 -20.16 3.41 -1.56
CA GLN A 24 -19.53 4.47 -0.77
C GLN A 24 -18.90 3.93 0.53
N GLU A 25 -19.49 2.91 1.13
CA GLU A 25 -18.93 2.24 2.32
C GLU A 25 -17.60 1.53 2.02
N ALA A 26 -17.54 0.78 0.90
CA ALA A 26 -16.31 0.12 0.46
C ALA A 26 -15.22 1.15 0.10
N TRP A 27 -15.63 2.26 -0.50
CA TRP A 27 -14.75 3.38 -0.82
C TRP A 27 -14.14 3.98 0.45
N ASP A 28 -14.97 4.42 1.39
CA ASP A 28 -14.54 5.06 2.64
C ASP A 28 -13.64 4.14 3.48
N PHE A 29 -13.98 2.85 3.52
CA PHE A 29 -13.18 1.84 4.19
C PHE A 29 -11.80 1.69 3.53
N SER A 30 -11.77 1.53 2.21
CA SER A 30 -10.52 1.26 1.47
C SER A 30 -9.55 2.44 1.56
N GLN A 31 -10.02 3.70 1.50
CA GLN A 31 -9.15 4.88 1.59
C GLN A 31 -8.37 4.88 2.91
N LYS A 32 -9.06 4.59 4.02
CA LYS A 32 -8.46 4.53 5.36
C LYS A 32 -7.55 3.31 5.51
N TYR A 33 -8.01 2.14 5.08
CA TYR A 33 -7.27 0.90 5.24
C TYR A 33 -6.00 0.87 4.38
N ALA A 34 -6.10 1.22 3.09
CA ALA A 34 -4.98 1.28 2.17
C ALA A 34 -3.92 2.25 2.66
N ALA A 35 -4.30 3.47 3.07
CA ALA A 35 -3.36 4.46 3.58
C ALA A 35 -2.62 3.95 4.83
N LYS A 36 -3.33 3.32 5.79
CA LYS A 36 -2.71 2.75 6.98
C LYS A 36 -1.78 1.58 6.63
N SER A 37 -2.18 0.74 5.67
CA SER A 37 -1.39 -0.38 5.20
C SER A 37 -0.10 0.09 4.52
N MET A 38 -0.20 1.05 3.58
CA MET A 38 0.94 1.64 2.89
C MET A 38 1.93 2.30 3.86
N LEU A 39 1.45 3.06 4.83
CA LEU A 39 2.35 3.66 5.85
C LEU A 39 3.08 2.59 6.67
N ARG A 40 2.38 1.53 7.08
CA ARG A 40 2.99 0.43 7.84
C ARG A 40 4.06 -0.30 7.02
N TRP A 41 3.76 -0.64 5.77
CA TRP A 41 4.70 -1.35 4.90
C TRP A 41 5.84 -0.47 4.41
N GLY A 42 5.59 0.83 4.18
CA GLY A 42 6.63 1.81 3.90
C GLY A 42 7.58 2.02 5.08
N PHE A 43 7.08 1.97 6.31
CA PHE A 43 7.94 1.97 7.51
C PHE A 43 8.86 0.75 7.55
N TYR A 44 8.35 -0.45 7.26
CA TYR A 44 9.21 -1.65 7.18
C TYR A 44 10.23 -1.57 6.04
N TYR A 45 9.87 -1.00 4.89
CA TYR A 45 10.82 -0.75 3.81
C TYR A 45 11.93 0.22 4.24
N LEU A 46 11.60 1.28 4.98
CA LEU A 46 12.60 2.18 5.56
C LEU A 46 13.58 1.44 6.49
N LEU A 47 13.09 0.50 7.32
CA LEU A 47 13.97 -0.32 8.16
C LEU A 47 14.95 -1.16 7.33
N THR A 48 14.54 -1.66 6.15
CA THR A 48 15.46 -2.39 5.27
C THR A 48 16.55 -1.49 4.68
N ALA A 49 16.24 -0.23 4.41
CA ALA A 49 17.24 0.75 3.97
C ALA A 49 18.23 1.09 5.09
N LEU A 50 17.76 1.27 6.32
CA LEU A 50 18.64 1.47 7.49
C LEU A 50 19.55 0.27 7.74
N LEU A 51 19.06 -0.95 7.50
CA LEU A 51 19.89 -2.16 7.60
C LEU A 51 20.96 -2.21 6.49
N ALA A 52 20.61 -1.84 5.25
CA ALA A 52 21.56 -1.76 4.15
C ALA A 52 22.71 -0.77 4.44
N PHE A 53 22.42 0.34 5.13
CA PHE A 53 23.43 1.31 5.55
C PHE A 53 24.50 0.71 6.49
N VAL A 54 24.12 -0.27 7.33
CA VAL A 54 25.04 -0.97 8.23
C VAL A 54 25.81 -2.08 7.51
N ILE A 55 25.15 -2.83 6.64
CA ILE A 55 25.75 -3.98 5.93
C ILE A 55 26.71 -3.52 4.81
N GLN A 56 26.43 -2.36 4.19
CA GLN A 56 27.18 -1.79 3.08
C GLN A 56 27.43 -2.81 1.94
N PRO A 57 26.37 -3.39 1.35
CA PRO A 57 26.53 -4.30 0.21
C PRO A 57 27.16 -3.57 -0.99
N SER A 58 27.72 -4.33 -1.94
CA SER A 58 28.20 -3.71 -3.18
C SER A 58 27.05 -3.09 -3.97
N ILE A 59 27.34 -2.03 -4.73
CA ILE A 59 26.34 -1.21 -5.43
C ILE A 59 25.35 -2.04 -6.28
N LEU A 60 25.85 -3.08 -6.96
CA LEU A 60 25.01 -3.93 -7.81
C LEU A 60 24.01 -4.76 -6.97
N TRP A 61 24.45 -5.29 -5.83
CA TRP A 61 23.58 -6.02 -4.91
C TRP A 61 22.60 -5.09 -4.20
N GLU A 62 23.03 -3.90 -3.77
CA GLU A 62 22.17 -2.91 -3.12
C GLU A 62 20.99 -2.52 -4.01
N ILE A 63 21.27 -2.15 -5.26
CA ILE A 63 20.25 -1.76 -6.23
C ILE A 63 19.30 -2.93 -6.52
N SER A 64 19.86 -4.12 -6.75
CA SER A 64 19.07 -5.31 -7.09
C SER A 64 18.10 -5.68 -5.96
N ILE A 65 18.61 -5.75 -4.72
CA ILE A 65 17.81 -6.08 -3.54
C ILE A 65 16.75 -5.00 -3.29
N SER A 66 17.14 -3.72 -3.35
CA SER A 66 16.24 -2.60 -3.07
C SER A 66 15.08 -2.53 -4.07
N LEU A 67 15.34 -2.78 -5.35
CA LEU A 67 14.30 -2.86 -6.39
C LEU A 67 13.36 -4.04 -6.17
N SER A 68 13.90 -5.23 -5.88
CA SER A 68 13.07 -6.41 -5.58
C SER A 68 12.16 -6.16 -4.36
N LEU A 69 12.72 -5.61 -3.28
CA LEU A 69 11.96 -5.27 -2.09
C LEU A 69 10.90 -4.19 -2.38
N MET A 70 11.21 -3.18 -3.19
CA MET A 70 10.24 -2.13 -3.56
C MET A 70 8.96 -2.75 -4.14
N PHE A 71 9.07 -3.68 -5.08
CA PHE A 71 7.90 -4.36 -5.64
C PHE A 71 7.11 -5.11 -4.57
N VAL A 72 7.80 -5.87 -3.70
CA VAL A 72 7.16 -6.60 -2.60
C VAL A 72 6.39 -5.65 -1.68
N PHE A 73 7.01 -4.55 -1.24
CA PHE A 73 6.39 -3.57 -0.34
C PHE A 73 5.28 -2.73 -1.00
N ILE A 74 5.22 -2.64 -2.33
CA ILE A 74 4.09 -2.06 -3.06
C ILE A 74 2.94 -3.06 -3.20
N PHE A 75 3.22 -4.31 -3.58
CA PHE A 75 2.18 -5.30 -3.88
C PHE A 75 1.50 -5.83 -2.62
N ILE A 76 2.23 -6.04 -1.51
CA ILE A 76 1.64 -6.53 -0.26
C ILE A 76 0.48 -5.66 0.25
N PRO A 77 0.61 -4.32 0.42
CA PRO A 77 -0.48 -3.50 0.92
C PRO A 77 -1.68 -3.47 -0.03
N ILE A 78 -1.46 -3.52 -1.35
CA ILE A 78 -2.54 -3.61 -2.35
C ILE A 78 -3.28 -4.94 -2.20
N TYR A 79 -2.54 -6.06 -2.20
CA TYR A 79 -3.10 -7.40 -2.03
C TYR A 79 -3.90 -7.53 -0.73
N LYS A 80 -3.35 -7.07 0.39
CA LYS A 80 -4.05 -7.11 1.69
C LYS A 80 -5.32 -6.26 1.68
N THR A 81 -5.29 -5.09 1.03
CA THR A 81 -6.47 -4.23 0.92
C THR A 81 -7.55 -4.90 0.07
N GLU A 82 -7.21 -5.44 -1.09
CA GLU A 82 -8.17 -6.16 -1.95
C GLU A 82 -8.75 -7.39 -1.27
N ARG A 83 -7.93 -8.17 -0.55
CA ARG A 83 -8.39 -9.34 0.20
C ARG A 83 -9.46 -8.98 1.23
N ILE A 84 -9.24 -7.90 1.98
CA ILE A 84 -10.20 -7.47 3.00
C ILE A 84 -11.45 -6.86 2.37
N LEU A 85 -11.32 -6.16 1.24
CA LEU A 85 -12.47 -5.70 0.48
C LEU A 85 -13.33 -6.87 0.00
N ILE A 86 -12.73 -7.95 -0.48
CA ILE A 86 -13.46 -9.17 -0.85
C ILE A 86 -14.15 -9.79 0.39
N GLN A 87 -13.46 -9.89 1.52
CA GLN A 87 -14.03 -10.49 2.72
C GLN A 87 -15.21 -9.69 3.29
N LYS A 88 -15.15 -8.35 3.23
CA LYS A 88 -16.18 -7.47 3.80
C LYS A 88 -17.32 -7.13 2.82
N PHE A 89 -17.00 -7.00 1.53
CA PHE A 89 -17.90 -6.46 0.51
C PHE A 89 -18.01 -7.36 -0.74
N GLY A 90 -17.54 -8.61 -0.69
CA GLY A 90 -17.51 -9.54 -1.81
C GLY A 90 -18.85 -10.16 -2.22
N ARG A 91 -19.97 -9.67 -1.67
CA ARG A 91 -21.32 -9.93 -2.20
C ARG A 91 -21.58 -8.94 -3.32
#